data_AF-A0A8T4LS72-F1
#
_entry.id   AF-A0A8T4LS72-F1
#
_cell.length_a   1.000
_cell.length_b   1.000
_cell.length_c   1.000
_cell.angle_alpha   90.00
_cell.angle_beta   90.00
_cell.angle_gamma   90.00
#
_symmetry.space_group_name_H-M   'P 1'
#
loop_
_entity.id
_entity.type
_entity.pdbx_description
1 polymer ?
#
loop_
_entity_poly.entity_id
_entity_poly.type
_entity_poly.pdbx_seq_one_letter_code
_entity_poly.pdbx_strand_id
1 'polypeptide(L)'
;MEIPADWKVVDISNEYGYIFSDRYRQQGVLAIRSISALFSNLDKFSGDLIAGMKKNNKYKLISRENSSVDKLPSVQTVFKADAIVNGKKTDAVIINLIIHYEPQARFYILSYSVLQKDMNKFAVIYKRARDSFKVLE
;
A
#
# COMPACT_ATOMS: atom_id res chain seq x y z
N MET A 1 -2.61 -13.37 -1.46
CA MET A 1 -1.58 -12.62 -2.23
C MET A 1 -0.29 -13.39 -2.19
N GLU A 2 0.48 -13.32 -3.26
CA GLU A 2 1.81 -13.89 -3.40
C GLU A 2 2.87 -12.80 -3.21
N ILE A 3 3.90 -13.14 -2.43
CA ILE A 3 5.07 -12.30 -2.18
C ILE A 3 6.34 -13.11 -2.53
N PRO A 4 7.47 -12.44 -2.83
CA PRO A 4 8.74 -13.14 -3.02
C PRO A 4 9.11 -14.01 -1.82
N ALA A 5 9.68 -15.19 -2.06
CA ALA A 5 10.00 -16.16 -1.00
C ALA A 5 11.08 -15.67 -0.03
N ASP A 6 11.90 -14.70 -0.45
CA ASP A 6 12.93 -14.05 0.35
C ASP A 6 12.37 -12.91 1.23
N TRP A 7 11.13 -12.48 0.99
CA TRP A 7 10.42 -11.52 1.84
C TRP A 7 9.70 -12.24 2.97
N LYS A 8 9.93 -11.78 4.20
CA LYS A 8 9.31 -12.36 5.40
C LYS A 8 8.35 -11.37 6.05
N VAL A 9 7.41 -11.88 6.83
CA VAL A 9 6.66 -11.04 7.78
C VAL A 9 7.67 -10.48 8.77
N VAL A 10 7.81 -9.16 8.80
CA VAL A 10 8.74 -8.46 9.69
C VAL A 10 8.03 -7.79 10.86
N ASP A 11 6.72 -7.58 10.74
CA ASP A 11 5.87 -7.03 11.79
C ASP A 11 4.39 -7.36 11.54
N ILE A 12 3.60 -7.41 12.62
CA ILE A 12 2.14 -7.49 12.62
C ILE A 12 1.63 -6.48 13.64
N SER A 13 0.96 -5.42 13.16
CA SER A 13 0.40 -4.39 14.03
C SER A 13 -1.06 -4.12 13.72
N ASN A 14 -1.79 -3.62 14.72
CA ASN A 14 -3.18 -3.18 14.51
C ASN A 14 -3.27 -2.00 13.52
N GLU A 15 -2.20 -1.22 13.39
CA GLU A 15 -2.17 -0.01 12.55
C GLU A 15 -1.85 -0.32 11.08
N TYR A 16 -0.93 -1.25 10.82
CA TYR A 16 -0.39 -1.56 9.49
C TYR A 16 -0.72 -2.98 9.00
N GLY A 17 -1.35 -3.81 9.83
CA GLY A 17 -1.64 -5.21 9.54
C GLY A 17 -0.35 -6.02 9.38
N TYR A 18 -0.28 -6.86 8.36
CA TYR A 18 0.91 -7.66 8.07
C TYR A 18 1.90 -6.84 7.25
N ILE A 19 3.13 -6.75 7.72
CA ILE A 19 4.22 -6.06 7.02
C ILE A 19 5.22 -7.09 6.52
N PHE A 20 5.53 -7.01 5.23
CA PHE A 20 6.51 -7.82 4.53
C PHE A 20 7.65 -6.93 4.04
N SER A 21 8.87 -7.40 4.20
CA SER A 21 10.06 -6.71 3.71
C SER A 21 11.16 -7.71 3.38
N ASP A 22 12.15 -7.25 2.63
CA ASP A 22 13.36 -8.02 2.37
C ASP A 22 14.16 -8.26 3.66
N ARG A 23 15.08 -9.23 3.62
CA ARG A 23 15.91 -9.63 4.77
C ARG A 23 16.65 -8.46 5.44
N TYR A 24 16.92 -7.38 4.71
CA TYR A 24 17.63 -6.20 5.20
C TYR A 24 16.72 -5.01 5.52
N ARG A 25 15.40 -5.12 5.32
CA ARG A 25 14.40 -4.05 5.50
C ARG A 25 14.72 -2.76 4.73
N GLN A 26 15.42 -2.88 3.60
CA GLN A 26 16.05 -1.75 2.92
C GLN A 26 15.51 -1.49 1.53
N GLN A 27 14.86 -2.47 0.92
CA GLN A 27 14.55 -2.47 -0.51
C GLN A 27 13.08 -2.15 -0.78
N GLY A 28 12.21 -2.45 0.16
CA GLY A 28 10.82 -2.01 0.14
C GLY A 28 10.01 -2.63 1.26
N VAL A 29 8.85 -2.06 1.50
CA VAL A 29 7.91 -2.53 2.50
C VAL A 29 6.57 -2.71 1.83
N LEU A 30 6.01 -3.91 1.93
CA LEU A 30 4.64 -4.21 1.52
C LEU A 30 3.82 -4.44 2.79
N ALA A 31 2.83 -3.62 3.04
CA ALA A 31 1.91 -3.78 4.16
C ALA A 31 0.52 -4.09 3.64
N ILE A 32 -0.20 -4.98 4.33
CA ILE A 32 -1.60 -5.25 4.07
C ILE A 32 -2.39 -5.15 5.36
N ARG A 33 -3.44 -4.31 5.33
CA ARG A 33 -4.38 -4.16 6.44
C ARG A 33 -5.81 -4.21 5.97
N SER A 34 -6.70 -4.72 6.81
CA SER A 34 -8.15 -4.65 6.61
C SER A 34 -8.75 -3.68 7.61
N ILE A 35 -9.65 -2.81 7.15
CA ILE A 35 -10.37 -1.86 7.99
C ILE A 35 -11.87 -2.04 7.76
N SER A 36 -12.61 -2.28 8.84
CA SER A 36 -14.06 -2.19 8.81
C SER A 36 -14.47 -0.71 8.86
N ALA A 37 -15.18 -0.25 7.84
CA ALA A 37 -15.65 1.13 7.79
C ALA A 37 -17.12 1.13 7.33
N LEU A 38 -18.00 0.89 8.30
CA LEU A 38 -19.44 0.93 8.10
C LEU A 38 -19.84 2.30 7.53
N PHE A 39 -20.73 2.29 6.55
CA PHE A 39 -21.28 3.51 5.91
C PHE A 39 -20.25 4.37 5.15
N SER A 40 -19.09 3.82 4.80
CA SER A 40 -18.15 4.47 3.89
C SER A 40 -18.16 3.78 2.53
N ASN A 41 -18.06 4.58 1.46
CA ASN A 41 -17.81 4.05 0.12
C ASN A 41 -16.33 4.28 -0.25
N LEU A 42 -15.91 3.62 -1.33
CA LEU A 42 -14.51 3.65 -1.78
C LEU A 42 -13.99 5.07 -2.06
N ASP A 43 -14.80 5.94 -2.66
CA ASP A 43 -14.38 7.31 -2.96
C ASP A 43 -14.19 8.14 -1.69
N LYS A 44 -15.15 8.09 -0.77
CA LYS A 44 -15.05 8.78 0.52
C LYS A 44 -13.85 8.28 1.32
N PHE A 45 -13.75 6.96 1.49
CA PHE A 45 -12.67 6.34 2.25
C PHE A 45 -11.29 6.68 1.66
N SER A 46 -11.13 6.57 0.33
CA SER A 46 -9.86 6.91 -0.32
C SER A 46 -9.56 8.41 -0.25
N GLY A 47 -10.57 9.28 -0.36
CA GLY A 47 -10.43 10.72 -0.18
C GLY A 47 -9.93 11.10 1.21
N ASP A 48 -10.54 10.53 2.26
CA ASP A 48 -10.14 10.76 3.65
C ASP A 48 -8.71 10.27 3.92
N LEU A 49 -8.34 9.11 3.38
CA LEU A 49 -6.97 8.57 3.49
C LEU A 49 -5.95 9.48 2.80
N ILE A 50 -6.23 9.97 1.59
CA ILE A 50 -5.38 10.92 0.87
C ILE A 50 -5.22 12.22 1.67
N ALA A 51 -6.31 12.75 2.22
CA ALA A 51 -6.29 13.96 3.03
C ALA A 51 -5.42 13.78 4.28
N GLY A 52 -5.56 12.65 4.98
CA GLY A 52 -4.72 12.29 6.12
C GLY A 52 -3.23 12.20 5.76
N MET A 53 -2.89 11.53 4.65
CA MET A 53 -1.51 11.40 4.19
C MET A 53 -0.87 12.76 3.82
N LYS A 54 -1.63 13.66 3.20
CA LYS A 54 -1.15 15.02 2.88
C LYS A 54 -0.93 15.85 4.14
N LYS A 55 -1.86 15.81 5.09
CA LYS A 55 -1.83 16.65 6.30
C LYS A 55 -0.81 16.18 7.34
N ASN A 56 -0.82 14.88 7.66
CA ASN A 56 -0.06 14.36 8.80
C ASN A 56 1.35 13.93 8.40
N ASN A 57 1.48 13.29 7.24
CA ASN A 57 2.75 12.73 6.79
C ASN A 57 3.48 13.60 5.77
N LYS A 58 2.86 14.72 5.36
CA LYS A 58 3.39 15.67 4.38
C LYS A 58 3.74 15.01 3.03
N TYR A 59 3.06 13.94 2.69
CA TYR A 59 3.29 13.22 1.43
C TYR A 59 2.67 13.98 0.26
N LYS A 60 3.41 14.04 -0.85
CA LYS A 60 2.95 14.67 -2.08
C LYS A 60 2.25 13.62 -2.95
N LEU A 61 0.94 13.77 -3.15
CA LEU A 61 0.19 12.94 -4.09
C LEU A 61 0.72 13.18 -5.52
N ILE A 62 1.08 12.09 -6.20
CA ILE A 62 1.50 12.07 -7.60
C ILE A 62 0.32 11.70 -8.50
N SER A 63 -0.38 10.61 -8.19
CA SER A 63 -1.52 10.15 -8.98
C SER A 63 -2.59 9.46 -8.12
N ARG A 64 -3.82 9.44 -8.63
CA ARG A 64 -4.97 8.70 -8.11
C ARG A 64 -5.73 8.14 -9.29
N GLU A 65 -5.96 6.83 -9.30
CA GLU A 65 -6.58 6.12 -10.41
C GLU A 65 -7.58 5.09 -9.88
N ASN A 66 -8.75 5.03 -10.51
CA ASN A 66 -9.70 3.95 -10.26
C ASN A 66 -9.21 2.68 -10.96
N SER A 67 -9.41 1.54 -10.33
CA SER A 67 -9.00 0.25 -10.86
C SER A 67 -9.89 -0.87 -10.36
N SER A 68 -9.58 -2.10 -10.76
CA SER A 68 -10.17 -3.31 -10.19
C SER A 68 -9.09 -4.31 -9.82
N VAL A 69 -9.37 -5.09 -8.78
CA VAL A 69 -8.52 -6.19 -8.30
C VAL A 69 -9.44 -7.35 -8.00
N ASP A 70 -9.26 -8.48 -8.69
CA ASP A 70 -10.14 -9.64 -8.55
C ASP A 70 -11.63 -9.28 -8.67
N LYS A 71 -11.95 -8.42 -9.66
CA LYS A 71 -13.29 -7.84 -9.91
C LYS A 71 -13.84 -6.93 -8.80
N LEU A 72 -13.11 -6.72 -7.72
CA LEU A 72 -13.46 -5.78 -6.66
C LEU A 72 -13.10 -4.35 -7.07
N PRO A 73 -13.97 -3.36 -6.79
CA PRO A 73 -13.66 -1.96 -7.03
C PRO A 73 -12.49 -1.51 -6.17
N SER A 74 -11.56 -0.77 -6.77
CA SER A 74 -10.36 -0.30 -6.07
C SER A 74 -9.90 1.08 -6.53
N VAL A 75 -9.13 1.74 -5.67
CA VAL A 75 -8.46 3.01 -5.96
C VAL A 75 -6.98 2.83 -5.68
N GLN A 76 -6.14 3.10 -6.68
CA GLN A 76 -4.70 3.19 -6.53
C GLN A 76 -4.30 4.65 -6.35
N THR A 77 -3.39 4.89 -5.42
CA THR A 77 -2.78 6.21 -5.19
C THR A 77 -1.27 6.06 -5.15
N VAL A 78 -0.57 7.04 -5.68
CA VAL A 78 0.89 7.11 -5.64
C VAL A 78 1.29 8.41 -4.97
N PHE A 79 2.17 8.31 -3.99
CA PHE A 79 2.71 9.45 -3.25
C PHE A 79 4.23 9.46 -3.32
N LYS A 80 4.79 10.67 -3.25
CA LYS A 80 6.19 10.92 -2.97
C LYS A 80 6.36 11.32 -1.51
N ALA A 81 7.37 10.78 -0.86
CA ALA A 81 7.70 11.06 0.52
C ALA A 81 9.20 11.30 0.67
N ASP A 82 9.59 12.19 1.58
CA ASP A 82 10.99 12.32 1.99
C ASP A 82 11.36 11.11 2.85
N ALA A 83 12.54 10.55 2.60
CA ALA A 83 13.12 9.46 3.37
C ALA A 83 14.56 9.80 3.77
N ILE A 84 15.05 9.20 4.86
CA ILE A 84 16.43 9.31 5.29
C ILE A 84 17.01 7.90 5.33
N VAL A 85 18.06 7.66 4.53
CA VAL A 85 18.75 6.38 4.48
C VAL A 85 20.23 6.64 4.73
N ASN A 86 20.78 5.99 5.76
CA ASN A 86 22.18 6.16 6.18
C ASN A 86 22.56 7.64 6.37
N GLY A 87 21.68 8.41 7.00
CA GLY A 87 21.87 9.85 7.26
C GLY A 87 21.71 10.76 6.04
N LYS A 88 21.39 10.23 4.85
CA LYS A 88 21.21 11.02 3.62
C LYS A 88 19.73 11.13 3.27
N LYS A 89 19.29 12.35 2.95
CA LYS A 89 17.94 12.59 2.38
C LYS A 89 17.83 11.93 1.01
N THR A 90 16.72 11.24 0.80
CA THR A 90 16.37 10.59 -0.46
C THR A 90 14.85 10.59 -0.60
N ASP A 91 14.37 10.19 -1.77
CA ASP A 91 12.95 10.13 -2.07
C ASP A 91 12.45 8.69 -1.97
N ALA A 92 11.26 8.53 -1.40
CA ALA A 92 10.49 7.29 -1.44
C ALA A 92 9.20 7.48 -2.24
N VAL A 93 8.78 6.41 -2.89
CA VAL A 93 7.48 6.28 -3.54
C VAL A 93 6.63 5.35 -2.68
N ILE A 94 5.40 5.78 -2.39
CA ILE A 94 4.42 5.00 -1.66
C ILE A 94 3.21 4.79 -2.58
N ILE A 95 2.87 3.54 -2.83
CA ILE A 95 1.68 3.15 -3.57
C ILE A 95 0.68 2.57 -2.59
N ASN A 96 -0.55 3.08 -2.55
CA ASN A 96 -1.64 2.44 -1.83
C ASN A 96 -2.70 1.99 -2.81
N LEU A 97 -3.09 0.72 -2.69
CA LEU A 97 -4.22 0.12 -3.38
C LEU A 97 -5.30 -0.18 -2.36
N ILE A 98 -6.40 0.54 -2.46
CA ILE A 98 -7.55 0.44 -1.57
C ILE A 98 -8.60 -0.36 -2.31
N ILE A 99 -8.97 -1.52 -1.75
CA ILE A 99 -9.88 -2.48 -2.36
C ILE A 99 -11.13 -2.53 -1.48
N HIS A 100 -12.30 -2.31 -2.06
CA HIS A 100 -13.55 -2.36 -1.33
C HIS A 100 -14.21 -3.73 -1.48
N TYR A 101 -14.43 -4.39 -0.34
CA TYR A 101 -15.16 -5.64 -0.24
C TYR A 101 -16.50 -5.39 0.46
N GLU A 102 -17.51 -5.06 -0.35
CA GLU A 102 -18.87 -4.72 0.08
C GLU A 102 -19.52 -5.77 0.99
N PRO A 103 -19.41 -7.10 0.72
CA PRO A 103 -20.14 -8.10 1.50
C PRO A 103 -19.86 -8.07 3.01
N GLN A 104 -18.72 -7.52 3.42
CA GLN A 104 -18.34 -7.36 4.82
C GLN A 104 -18.12 -5.90 5.25
N ALA A 105 -18.47 -4.92 4.39
CA ALA A 105 -18.18 -3.50 4.60
C ALA A 105 -16.71 -3.25 5.00
N ARG A 106 -15.78 -3.92 4.31
CA ARG A 106 -14.34 -3.90 4.59
C ARG A 106 -13.56 -3.26 3.46
N PHE A 107 -12.55 -2.49 3.84
CA PHE A 107 -11.50 -2.03 2.94
C PHE A 107 -10.21 -2.79 3.21
N TYR A 108 -9.62 -3.34 2.16
CA TYR A 108 -8.26 -3.86 2.20
C TYR A 108 -7.33 -2.80 1.62
N ILE A 109 -6.25 -2.50 2.34
CA ILE A 109 -5.25 -1.53 1.90
C ILE A 109 -3.94 -2.29 1.73
N LEU A 110 -3.50 -2.40 0.49
CA LEU A 110 -2.16 -2.86 0.15
C LEU A 110 -1.29 -1.62 -0.05
N SER A 111 -0.37 -1.39 0.88
CA SER A 111 0.59 -0.28 0.83
C SER A 111 1.96 -0.81 0.43
N TYR A 112 2.60 -0.17 -0.53
CA TYR A 112 3.93 -0.52 -0.97
C TYR A 112 4.83 0.72 -0.96
N SER A 113 5.91 0.67 -0.18
CA SER A 113 6.87 1.76 -0.05
C SER A 113 8.24 1.33 -0.53
N VAL A 114 8.90 2.14 -1.36
CA VAL A 114 10.24 1.86 -1.90
C VAL A 114 10.99 3.16 -2.16
N LEU A 115 12.33 3.12 -2.09
CA LEU A 115 13.15 4.26 -2.51
C LEU A 115 12.95 4.51 -4.00
N GLN A 116 12.80 5.78 -4.41
CA GLN A 116 12.50 6.15 -5.79
C GLN A 116 13.54 5.58 -6.78
N LYS A 117 14.82 5.55 -6.39
CA LYS A 117 15.92 5.00 -7.21
C LYS A 117 15.79 3.50 -7.51
N ASP A 118 15.03 2.77 -6.68
CA ASP A 118 14.88 1.32 -6.78
C ASP A 118 13.48 0.90 -7.26
N MET A 119 12.59 1.87 -7.53
CA MET A 119 11.21 1.63 -7.96
C MET A 119 11.12 0.67 -9.16
N ASN A 120 11.96 0.85 -10.18
CA ASN A 120 11.95 -0.01 -11.37
C ASN A 120 12.36 -1.46 -11.07
N LYS A 121 13.25 -1.67 -10.08
CA LYS A 121 13.70 -3.01 -9.70
C LYS A 121 12.60 -3.77 -8.95
N PHE A 122 11.81 -3.05 -8.16
CA PHE A 122 10.85 -3.67 -7.25
C PHE A 122 9.37 -3.49 -7.66
N ALA A 123 9.09 -2.78 -8.76
CA ALA A 123 7.74 -2.66 -9.32
C ALA A 123 7.07 -4.03 -9.58
N VAL A 124 7.86 -5.05 -9.94
CA VAL A 124 7.37 -6.42 -10.16
C VAL A 124 6.79 -7.03 -8.88
N ILE A 125 7.34 -6.70 -7.70
CA ILE A 125 6.87 -7.22 -6.41
C ILE A 125 5.46 -6.70 -6.14
N TYR A 126 5.27 -5.39 -6.23
CA TYR A 126 3.96 -4.77 -6.07
C TYR A 126 2.95 -5.32 -7.08
N LYS A 127 3.35 -5.41 -8.36
CA LYS A 127 2.49 -5.96 -9.41
C LYS A 127 2.05 -7.39 -9.11
N ARG A 128 2.97 -8.28 -8.72
CA ARG A 128 2.64 -9.66 -8.36
C ARG A 128 1.72 -9.73 -7.15
N ALA A 129 1.99 -8.95 -6.10
CA ALA A 129 1.15 -8.92 -4.90
C ALA A 129 -0.27 -8.43 -5.22
N ARG A 130 -0.39 -7.40 -6.06
CA ARG A 130 -1.67 -6.90 -6.57
C ARG A 130 -2.41 -7.94 -7.41
N ASP A 131 -1.76 -8.51 -8.42
CA ASP A 131 -2.40 -9.42 -9.40
C ASP A 131 -2.84 -10.75 -8.75
N SER A 132 -2.20 -11.13 -7.64
CA SER A 132 -2.51 -12.35 -6.87
C SER A 132 -3.34 -12.08 -5.61
N PHE A 133 -3.75 -10.82 -5.37
CA PHE A 133 -4.61 -10.50 -4.25
C PHE A 133 -6.00 -11.10 -4.48
N LYS A 134 -6.50 -11.82 -3.48
CA LYS A 134 -7.85 -12.39 -3.44
C LYS A 134 -8.37 -12.31 -2.02
N VAL A 135 -9.65 -12.00 -1.88
CA VAL A 135 -10.36 -12.16 -0.61
C VAL A 135 -10.92 -13.58 -0.61
N LEU A 136 -10.52 -14.39 0.37
CA LEU A 136 -11.06 -15.74 0.54
C LEU A 136 -12.40 -15.63 1.27
N GLU A 137 -13.43 -16.26 0.72
CA GLU A 137 -14.78 -16.36 1.29
C GLU A 137 -14.85 -17.42 2.39
#